data_AF-A0A535GTL3-F1
#
_entry.id   AF-A0A535GTL3-F1
#
_cell.length_a   1.000
_cell.length_b   1.000
_cell.length_c   1.000
_cell.angle_alpha   90.00
_cell.angle_beta   90.00
_cell.angle_gamma   90.00
#
_symmetry.space_group_name_H-M   'P 1'
#
loop_
_entity.id
_entity.type
_entity.pdbx_description
1 polymer ?
#
loop_
_entity_poly.entity_id
_entity_poly.type
_entity_poly.pdbx_seq_one_letter_code
_entity_poly.pdbx_strand_id
1 'polypeptide(L)'
;DNGKPSPDALGNVLAFHNPVYDAADKKKVGVDNGQCTRTIADPTNGVWECFWTVILAKGQITVEGPFDDNGTDTMLAITGGTGAYKEARGQMRLHVHTVVNGVTTKYDFFYQVEM
;
A
#
# COMPACT_ATOMS: atom_id res chain seq x y z
N ASP A 1 -0.04 8.83 -22.08
CA ASP A 1 1.37 8.84 -22.51
C ASP A 1 1.41 8.63 -24.02
N ASN A 2 2.18 9.46 -24.73
CA ASN A 2 2.39 9.41 -26.18
C ASN A 2 3.83 8.98 -26.54
N GLY A 3 4.60 8.29 -25.67
CA GLY A 3 6.00 8.04 -26.00
C GLY A 3 6.78 7.02 -25.15
N LYS A 4 7.67 6.31 -25.88
CA LYS A 4 8.84 5.49 -25.51
C LYS A 4 8.78 4.69 -24.18
N PRO A 5 8.75 3.34 -24.25
CA PRO A 5 8.84 2.48 -23.08
C PRO A 5 10.03 2.84 -22.17
N SER A 6 9.74 3.03 -20.88
CA SER A 6 10.72 3.22 -19.80
C SER A 6 10.33 2.30 -18.64
N PRO A 7 11.30 1.71 -17.92
CA PRO A 7 11.02 0.99 -16.68
C PRO A 7 10.38 1.89 -15.62
N ASP A 8 10.56 3.21 -15.73
CA ASP A 8 9.95 4.21 -14.87
C ASP A 8 9.21 5.29 -15.69
N ALA A 9 8.02 4.95 -16.19
CA ALA A 9 7.16 5.83 -16.99
C ALA A 9 5.82 6.06 -16.29
N LEU A 10 5.21 7.21 -16.58
CA LEU A 10 3.83 7.50 -16.19
C LEU A 10 2.88 6.43 -16.74
N GLY A 11 1.96 5.96 -15.91
CA GLY A 11 1.02 4.90 -16.27
C GLY A 11 1.58 3.48 -16.10
N ASN A 12 2.86 3.31 -15.73
CA ASN A 12 3.36 1.99 -15.33
C ASN A 12 2.54 1.46 -14.14
N VAL A 13 2.34 0.15 -14.12
CA VAL A 13 1.60 -0.54 -13.06
C VAL A 13 2.55 -1.36 -12.20
N LEU A 14 2.51 -1.12 -10.90
CA LEU A 14 3.16 -1.93 -9.87
C LEU A 14 2.10 -2.80 -9.21
N ALA A 15 2.06 -4.10 -9.51
CA ALA A 15 1.16 -5.06 -8.85
C ALA A 15 1.89 -5.83 -7.74
N PHE A 16 1.19 -6.17 -6.66
CA PHE A 16 1.79 -6.84 -5.51
C PHE A 16 0.84 -7.82 -4.80
N HIS A 17 1.45 -8.77 -4.07
CA HIS A 17 0.78 -9.70 -3.18
C HIS A 17 1.75 -10.14 -2.07
N ASN A 18 1.54 -9.68 -0.84
CA ASN A 18 2.47 -9.91 0.27
C ASN A 18 1.80 -10.64 1.45
N PRO A 19 2.58 -11.40 2.24
CA PRO A 19 2.11 -11.86 3.55
C PRO A 19 1.99 -10.66 4.51
N VAL A 20 0.93 -10.65 5.33
CA VAL A 20 0.73 -9.66 6.39
C VAL A 20 0.92 -10.32 7.75
N TYR A 21 1.73 -9.69 8.59
CA TYR A 21 2.08 -10.15 9.94
C TYR A 21 1.41 -9.28 11.01
N ASP A 22 1.36 -9.79 12.24
CA ASP A 22 0.95 -9.01 13.41
C ASP A 22 1.92 -7.87 13.70
N ALA A 23 1.52 -6.95 14.59
CA ALA A 23 2.32 -5.78 14.95
C ALA A 23 3.69 -6.11 15.58
N ALA A 24 3.92 -7.36 15.99
CA ALA A 24 5.20 -7.84 16.50
C ALA A 24 6.11 -8.41 15.38
N ASP A 25 5.62 -8.47 14.14
CA ASP A 25 6.27 -9.10 12.99
C ASP A 25 6.69 -10.56 13.27
N LYS A 26 5.78 -11.33 13.90
CA LYS A 26 6.02 -12.74 14.28
C LYS A 26 5.03 -13.72 13.69
N LYS A 27 3.76 -13.35 13.62
CA LYS A 27 2.70 -14.27 13.20
C LYS A 27 2.01 -13.75 11.95
N LYS A 28 1.94 -14.56 10.90
CA LYS A 28 1.12 -14.25 9.72
C LYS A 28 -0.35 -14.18 10.13
N VAL A 29 -1.01 -13.07 9.84
CA VAL A 29 -2.43 -12.81 10.12
C VAL A 29 -3.29 -12.69 8.86
N GLY A 30 -2.65 -12.56 7.70
CA GLY A 30 -3.34 -12.39 6.43
C GLY A 30 -2.40 -12.25 5.24
N VAL A 31 -2.93 -11.65 4.19
CA VAL A 31 -2.22 -11.24 2.98
C VAL A 31 -2.74 -9.87 2.54
N ASP A 32 -1.95 -9.15 1.76
CA ASP A 32 -2.44 -8.05 0.95
C ASP A 32 -2.37 -8.39 -0.53
N ASN A 33 -3.15 -7.67 -1.33
CA ASN A 33 -2.93 -7.58 -2.77
C ASN A 33 -3.41 -6.23 -3.29
N GLY A 34 -2.77 -5.74 -4.34
CA GLY A 34 -3.20 -4.50 -4.97
C GLY A 34 -2.33 -4.11 -6.14
N GLN A 35 -2.51 -2.86 -6.54
CA GLN A 35 -1.67 -2.26 -7.55
C GLN A 35 -1.52 -0.76 -7.32
N CYS A 36 -0.49 -0.21 -7.95
CA CYS A 36 -0.32 1.22 -8.08
C CYS A 36 -0.04 1.63 -9.52
N THR A 37 -0.46 2.83 -9.90
CA THR A 37 -0.15 3.46 -11.17
C THR A 37 0.84 4.60 -10.95
N ARG A 38 1.91 4.67 -11.75
CA ARG A 38 2.89 5.76 -11.68
C ARG A 38 2.25 7.07 -12.12
N THR A 39 2.16 8.04 -11.21
CA THR A 39 1.56 9.36 -11.47
C THR A 39 2.60 10.49 -11.54
N ILE A 40 3.77 10.29 -10.93
CA ILE A 40 4.93 11.19 -11.06
C ILE A 40 6.17 10.36 -11.34
N ALA A 41 6.78 10.49 -12.53
CA ALA A 41 8.03 9.82 -12.90
C ALA A 41 9.24 10.70 -12.53
N ASP A 42 9.74 10.54 -11.31
CA ASP A 42 10.95 11.20 -10.80
C ASP A 42 11.84 10.18 -10.06
N PRO A 43 13.16 10.13 -10.31
CA PRO A 43 14.04 9.14 -9.69
C PRO A 43 14.20 9.27 -8.17
N THR A 44 13.81 10.39 -7.57
CA THR A 44 13.97 10.68 -6.14
C THR A 44 12.64 10.88 -5.44
N ASN A 45 11.69 11.56 -6.07
CA ASN A 45 10.39 11.94 -5.53
C ASN A 45 9.24 11.42 -6.41
N GLY A 46 9.42 10.23 -6.96
CA GLY A 46 8.37 9.54 -7.68
C GLY A 46 7.16 9.28 -6.79
N VAL A 47 5.98 9.29 -7.40
CA VAL A 47 4.71 9.03 -6.72
C VAL A 47 3.92 8.02 -7.51
N TRP A 48 3.33 7.09 -6.77
CA TRP A 48 2.36 6.13 -7.27
C TRP A 48 1.01 6.40 -6.62
N GLU A 49 -0.06 6.31 -7.41
CA GLU A 49 -1.42 6.23 -6.87
C GLU A 49 -1.79 4.76 -6.71
N CYS A 50 -2.14 4.35 -5.49
CA CYS A 50 -2.29 2.95 -5.13
C CYS A 50 -3.70 2.63 -4.66
N PHE A 51 -4.14 1.40 -4.91
CA PHE A 51 -5.25 0.81 -4.18
C PHE A 51 -4.94 -0.66 -3.86
N TRP A 52 -5.31 -1.09 -2.65
CA TRP A 52 -5.13 -2.48 -2.25
C TRP A 52 -6.06 -2.91 -1.15
N THR A 53 -6.11 -4.23 -0.94
CA THR A 53 -6.93 -4.86 0.08
C THR A 53 -6.06 -5.69 1.01
N VAL A 54 -6.19 -5.49 2.32
CA VAL A 54 -5.71 -6.45 3.32
C VAL A 54 -6.81 -7.47 3.60
N ILE A 55 -6.47 -8.75 3.50
CA ILE A 55 -7.38 -9.89 3.67
C ILE A 55 -7.01 -10.61 4.95
N LEU A 56 -7.91 -10.58 5.93
CA LEU A 56 -7.75 -11.16 7.26
C LEU A 56 -8.77 -12.27 7.49
N ALA A 57 -8.58 -13.06 8.55
CA ALA A 57 -9.45 -14.20 8.87
C ALA A 57 -10.94 -13.84 9.07
N LYS A 58 -11.24 -12.58 9.43
CA LYS A 58 -12.60 -12.11 9.73
C LYS A 58 -13.20 -11.19 8.67
N GLY A 59 -12.50 -10.96 7.55
CA GLY A 59 -12.92 -10.03 6.50
C GLY A 59 -11.74 -9.26 5.93
N GLN A 60 -12.05 -8.26 5.12
CA GLN A 60 -11.04 -7.47 4.41
C GLN A 60 -11.24 -5.96 4.63
N ILE A 61 -10.17 -5.18 4.46
CA ILE A 61 -10.20 -3.72 4.44
C ILE A 61 -9.51 -3.27 3.16
N THR A 62 -10.13 -2.35 2.41
CA THR A 62 -9.57 -1.78 1.17
C THR A 62 -9.15 -0.34 1.42
N VAL A 63 -8.00 0.06 0.86
CA VAL A 63 -7.44 1.41 0.96
C VAL A 63 -7.06 1.94 -0.41
N GLU A 64 -7.05 3.28 -0.55
CA GLU A 64 -6.62 4.00 -1.75
C GLU A 64 -5.87 5.29 -1.38
N GLY A 65 -4.80 5.62 -2.10
CA GLY A 65 -4.00 6.82 -1.88
C GLY A 65 -2.54 6.70 -2.33
N PRO A 66 -1.74 7.74 -2.07
CA PRO A 66 -0.39 7.86 -2.63
C PRO A 66 0.63 6.93 -1.96
N PHE A 67 1.68 6.60 -2.70
CA PHE A 67 2.91 5.99 -2.24
C PHE A 67 4.11 6.78 -2.80
N ASP A 68 4.95 7.31 -1.92
CA ASP A 68 6.08 8.16 -2.26
C ASP A 68 7.39 7.34 -2.27
N ASP A 69 8.12 7.37 -3.40
CA ASP A 69 9.39 6.63 -3.58
C ASP A 69 10.48 7.08 -2.57
N ASN A 70 10.38 8.30 -2.04
CA ASN A 70 11.32 8.85 -1.06
C ASN A 70 11.12 8.29 0.37
N GLY A 71 10.12 7.43 0.57
CA GLY A 71 9.83 6.79 1.86
C GLY A 71 9.10 7.68 2.86
N THR A 72 8.55 8.82 2.42
CA THR A 72 7.66 9.63 3.24
C THR A 72 6.40 8.83 3.58
N ASP A 73 5.95 8.94 4.83
CA ASP A 73 4.70 8.35 5.25
C ASP A 73 3.53 8.96 4.47
N THR A 74 2.69 8.10 3.90
CA THR A 74 1.48 8.53 3.21
C THR A 74 0.23 8.11 3.98
N MET A 75 -0.84 8.87 3.80
CA MET A 75 -2.16 8.57 4.34
C MET A 75 -3.07 8.11 3.20
N LEU A 76 -3.65 6.93 3.37
CA LEU A 76 -4.59 6.35 2.43
C LEU A 76 -5.98 6.31 3.03
N ALA A 77 -6.99 6.61 2.22
CA ALA A 77 -8.38 6.50 2.61
C ALA A 77 -8.77 5.03 2.74
N ILE A 78 -9.47 4.65 3.81
CA ILE A 78 -10.16 3.37 3.87
C ILE A 78 -11.45 3.51 3.04
N THR A 79 -11.55 2.74 1.96
CA THR A 79 -12.65 2.83 1.00
C THR A 79 -13.74 1.77 1.21
N GLY A 80 -13.51 0.83 2.13
CA GLY A 80 -14.53 -0.11 2.60
C GLY A 80 -13.95 -1.39 3.18
N GLY A 81 -14.85 -2.33 3.52
CA GLY A 81 -14.46 -3.63 4.01
C GLY A 81 -15.56 -4.69 3.93
N THR A 82 -15.27 -5.88 4.45
CA THR A 82 -16.21 -7.01 4.50
C THR A 82 -16.17 -7.69 5.87
N GLY A 83 -17.14 -8.57 6.13
CA GLY A 83 -17.17 -9.36 7.36
C GLY A 83 -17.20 -8.47 8.62
N ALA A 84 -16.25 -8.70 9.54
CA ALA A 84 -16.09 -7.89 10.75
C ALA A 84 -15.74 -6.43 10.47
N TYR A 85 -15.33 -6.09 9.24
CA TYR A 85 -14.90 -4.76 8.82
C TYR A 85 -15.86 -4.12 7.80
N LYS A 86 -17.10 -4.61 7.68
CA LYS A 86 -18.06 -4.19 6.64
C LYS A 86 -18.38 -2.68 6.64
N GLU A 87 -18.28 -2.02 7.79
CA GLU A 87 -18.52 -0.56 7.93
C GLU A 87 -17.20 0.24 8.01
N ALA A 88 -16.04 -0.38 7.72
CA ALA A 88 -14.74 0.26 7.90
C ALA A 88 -14.61 1.51 7.01
N ARG A 89 -14.25 2.62 7.64
CA ARG A 89 -13.84 3.89 7.02
C ARG A 89 -12.77 4.54 7.89
N GLY A 90 -12.25 5.68 7.44
CA GLY A 90 -11.13 6.37 8.08
C GLY A 90 -9.90 6.31 7.19
N GLN A 91 -8.73 6.07 7.78
CA GLN A 91 -7.45 6.17 7.07
C GLN A 91 -6.43 5.14 7.53
N MET A 92 -5.43 4.90 6.69
CA MET A 92 -4.31 4.02 6.96
C MET A 92 -3.01 4.76 6.67
N ARG A 93 -2.11 4.81 7.65
CA ARG A 93 -0.74 5.33 7.45
C ARG A 93 0.16 4.23 6.96
N LEU A 94 0.77 4.44 5.80
CA LEU A 94 1.83 3.58 5.26
C LEU A 94 3.18 4.10 5.75
N HIS A 95 3.99 3.21 6.30
CA HIS A 95 5.32 3.55 6.83
C HIS A 95 6.37 2.56 6.36
N VAL A 96 7.57 3.06 6.06
CA VAL A 96 8.73 2.21 5.74
C VAL A 96 9.24 1.51 6.99
N HIS A 97 9.20 0.18 7.00
CA HIS A 97 9.65 -0.61 8.16
C HIS A 97 11.10 -1.06 8.06
N THR A 98 11.51 -1.64 6.93
CA THR A 98 12.86 -2.17 6.74
C THR A 98 13.39 -1.82 5.36
N VAL A 99 14.62 -1.32 5.33
CA VAL A 99 15.39 -1.05 4.11
C VAL A 99 16.64 -1.94 4.13
N VAL A 100 16.86 -2.69 3.06
CA VAL A 100 18.05 -3.53 2.85
C VAL A 100 18.72 -3.10 1.56
N ASN A 101 19.99 -2.69 1.63
CA ASN A 101 20.76 -2.22 0.47
C ASN A 101 20.05 -1.13 -0.36
N GLY A 102 19.37 -0.20 0.32
CA GLY A 102 18.62 0.88 -0.33
C GLY A 102 17.26 0.47 -0.93
N VAL A 103 16.82 -0.77 -0.71
CA VAL A 103 15.51 -1.26 -1.16
C VAL A 103 14.61 -1.48 0.05
N THR A 104 13.42 -0.90 0.04
CA THR A 104 12.41 -1.19 1.06
C THR A 104 11.90 -2.62 0.89
N THR A 105 11.99 -3.41 1.95
CA THR A 105 11.58 -4.83 1.96
C THR A 105 10.37 -5.10 2.83
N LYS A 106 10.01 -4.16 3.72
CA LYS A 106 8.83 -4.25 4.60
C LYS A 106 8.20 -2.88 4.83
N TYR A 107 6.89 -2.91 5.02
CA TYR A 107 6.07 -1.76 5.36
C TYR A 107 5.21 -2.06 6.57
N ASP A 108 4.94 -1.04 7.38
CA ASP A 108 3.95 -1.08 8.44
C ASP A 108 2.65 -0.41 7.98
N PHE A 109 1.51 -1.04 8.27
CA PHE A 109 0.19 -0.49 8.00
C PHE A 109 -0.51 -0.12 9.31
N PHE A 110 -0.74 1.17 9.55
CA PHE A 110 -1.45 1.64 10.74
C PHE A 110 -2.88 2.03 10.38
N TYR A 111 -3.81 1.09 10.56
CA TYR A 111 -5.23 1.32 10.30
C TYR A 111 -5.89 2.09 11.44
N GLN A 112 -6.43 3.27 11.13
CA GLN A 112 -7.29 4.07 11.99
C GLN A 112 -8.73 3.88 11.52
N VAL A 113 -9.35 2.82 12.04
CA VAL A 113 -10.70 2.40 11.61
C VAL A 113 -11.75 3.08 12.47
N GLU A 114 -12.67 3.77 11.80
CA GLU A 114 -13.93 4.21 12.38
C GLU A 114 -14.99 3.14 12.08
N MET A 115 -15.77 2.74 13.09
CA MET A 115 -16.82 1.71 13.02
C MET A 115 -18.19 2.25 13.42
#